data_AF-A0A0T6BN73-F1
#
_entry.id   AF-A0A0T6BN73-F1
#
_cell.length_a   1.000
_cell.length_b   1.000
_cell.length_c   1.000
_cell.angle_alpha   90.00
_cell.angle_beta   90.00
_cell.angle_gamma   90.00
#
_symmetry.space_group_name_H-M   'P 1'
#
loop_
_entity.id
_entity.type
_entity.pdbx_description
1 polymer ?
#
loop_
_entity_poly.entity_id
_entity_poly.type
_entity_poly.pdbx_seq_one_letter_code
_entity_poly.pdbx_strand_id
1 'polypeptide(L)'
;MSKNETNPVIEPEIIGQDTIQMKRNQSLLNDLMFIVENMDVKRGTIFLDWIQQQNQYLVWETNFDPKRLKRYKRGDIVLAHFGFNVGAEFGGLHYAVVVKNDSKSNPMLNVIPLSSLKEGQTPDDLHPETVYLGNISGLNDKKSFAKMNQMRPISKLRIFKPKKANHQAFKLTDDQMDLIDEKIVKMFTKIKITQQNTEKSEVSP
;
A
#
# COMPACT_ATOMS: atom_id res chain seq x y z
N MET A 1 -63.58 -0.54 37.26
CA MET A 1 -62.78 0.67 36.94
C MET A 1 -61.63 0.23 36.05
N SER A 2 -61.73 0.59 34.76
CA SER A 2 -60.77 0.25 33.71
C SER A 2 -59.42 0.91 33.97
N LYS A 3 -58.33 0.14 33.92
CA LYS A 3 -56.98 0.70 33.74
C LYS A 3 -56.76 0.82 32.23
N ASN A 4 -56.73 2.06 31.73
CA ASN A 4 -56.29 2.35 30.38
C ASN A 4 -54.77 2.19 30.31
N GLU A 5 -54.30 1.15 29.62
CA GLU A 5 -52.94 1.05 29.13
C GLU A 5 -52.81 1.93 27.88
N THR A 6 -52.01 2.99 27.97
CA THR A 6 -51.59 3.78 26.81
C THR A 6 -50.53 2.97 26.06
N ASN A 7 -50.88 2.49 24.86
CA ASN A 7 -49.92 1.92 23.91
C ASN A 7 -48.86 2.97 23.55
N PRO A 8 -47.55 2.65 23.57
CA PRO A 8 -46.54 3.57 23.10
C PRO A 8 -46.69 3.75 21.58
N VAL A 9 -46.88 4.99 21.15
CA VAL A 9 -46.83 5.37 19.74
C VAL A 9 -45.39 5.15 19.27
N ILE A 10 -45.18 4.12 18.45
CA ILE A 10 -43.91 3.93 17.75
C ILE A 10 -43.85 5.01 16.66
N GLU A 11 -42.92 5.95 16.81
CA GLU A 11 -42.70 7.03 15.84
C GLU A 11 -42.30 6.45 14.46
N PRO A 12 -42.95 6.89 13.36
CA PRO A 12 -42.77 6.32 12.02
C PRO A 12 -41.44 6.67 11.34
N GLU A 13 -40.52 7.39 12.01
CA GLU A 13 -39.32 7.96 11.40
C GLU A 13 -38.18 6.92 11.20
N ILE A 14 -38.15 5.84 11.98
CA ILE A 14 -37.10 4.81 11.94
C ILE A 14 -37.21 3.88 10.72
N ILE A 15 -38.44 3.59 10.25
CA ILE A 15 -38.68 2.63 9.15
C ILE A 15 -38.35 3.24 7.77
N GLY A 16 -38.46 4.56 7.63
CA GLY A 16 -38.24 5.28 6.37
C GLY A 16 -36.76 5.43 5.99
N GLN A 17 -35.87 5.66 6.96
CA GLN A 17 -34.44 5.84 6.68
C GLN A 17 -33.76 4.51 6.29
N ASP A 18 -34.11 3.43 6.98
CA ASP A 18 -33.61 2.08 6.66
C ASP A 18 -34.01 1.64 5.25
N THR A 19 -35.24 1.94 4.83
CA THR A 19 -35.73 1.60 3.48
C THR A 19 -35.07 2.44 2.38
N ILE A 20 -34.79 3.73 2.62
CA ILE A 20 -34.03 4.58 1.68
C ILE A 20 -32.59 4.09 1.55
N GLN A 21 -31.93 3.78 2.67
CA GLN A 21 -30.57 3.27 2.67
C GLN A 21 -30.46 1.93 1.95
N MET A 22 -31.40 1.02 2.17
CA MET A 22 -31.46 -0.27 1.46
C MET A 22 -31.60 -0.08 -0.06
N LYS A 23 -32.49 0.80 -0.51
CA LYS A 23 -32.65 1.11 -1.94
C LYS A 23 -31.35 1.67 -2.55
N ARG A 24 -30.68 2.58 -1.84
CA ARG A 24 -29.39 3.13 -2.26
C ARG A 24 -28.32 2.04 -2.36
N ASN A 25 -28.22 1.16 -1.37
CA ASN A 25 -27.27 0.05 -1.38
C ASN A 25 -27.49 -0.86 -2.58
N GLN A 26 -28.74 -1.26 -2.83
CA GLN A 26 -29.07 -2.11 -3.97
C GLN A 26 -28.72 -1.45 -5.30
N SER A 27 -29.01 -0.16 -5.47
CA SER A 27 -28.64 0.60 -6.67
C SER A 27 -27.13 0.57 -6.91
N LEU A 28 -26.34 0.89 -5.88
CA LEU A 28 -24.88 0.92 -6.00
C LEU A 28 -24.28 -0.47 -6.31
N LEU A 29 -24.84 -1.53 -5.73
CA LEU A 29 -24.41 -2.90 -6.01
C LEU A 29 -24.77 -3.33 -7.43
N ASN A 30 -25.94 -2.95 -7.94
CA ASN A 30 -26.34 -3.23 -9.32
C ASN A 30 -25.45 -2.47 -10.32
N ASP A 31 -25.14 -1.20 -10.06
CA ASP A 31 -24.23 -0.41 -10.89
C ASP A 31 -22.83 -1.04 -10.93
N LEU A 32 -22.32 -1.46 -9.76
CA LEU A 32 -21.04 -2.15 -9.66
C LEU A 32 -21.05 -3.48 -10.44
N MET A 33 -22.11 -4.27 -10.29
CA MET A 33 -22.26 -5.55 -11.01
C MET A 33 -22.23 -5.33 -12.51
N PHE A 34 -23.01 -4.36 -13.02
CA PHE A 34 -23.00 -4.00 -14.44
C PHE A 34 -21.61 -3.58 -14.93
N ILE A 35 -20.89 -2.75 -14.17
CA ILE A 35 -19.53 -2.33 -14.53
C ILE A 35 -18.57 -3.52 -14.61
N VAL A 36 -18.64 -4.44 -13.65
CA VAL A 36 -17.75 -5.62 -13.59
C VAL A 36 -18.05 -6.60 -14.71
N GLU A 37 -19.33 -6.84 -15.03
CA GLU A 37 -19.76 -7.72 -16.13
C GLU A 37 -19.33 -7.21 -17.50
N ASN A 38 -19.21 -5.89 -17.66
CA ASN A 38 -18.77 -5.24 -18.90
C ASN A 38 -17.26 -4.94 -18.92
N MET A 39 -16.52 -5.35 -17.90
CA MET A 39 -15.07 -5.20 -17.85
C MET A 39 -14.37 -6.30 -18.67
N ASP A 40 -13.20 -6.01 -19.26
CA ASP A 40 -12.42 -7.08 -19.88
C ASP A 40 -12.07 -8.16 -18.85
N VAL A 41 -12.08 -9.43 -19.27
CA VAL A 41 -11.95 -10.60 -18.38
C VAL A 41 -10.75 -10.48 -17.44
N LYS A 42 -9.59 -10.07 -17.96
CA LYS A 42 -8.38 -9.97 -17.16
C LYS A 42 -8.49 -8.90 -16.08
N ARG A 43 -8.93 -7.70 -16.44
CA ARG A 43 -9.11 -6.59 -15.50
C ARG A 43 -10.23 -6.89 -14.50
N GLY A 44 -11.31 -7.52 -14.95
CA GLY A 44 -12.42 -8.00 -14.11
C GLY A 44 -11.94 -8.98 -13.04
N THR A 45 -11.16 -10.00 -13.40
CA THR A 45 -10.57 -10.93 -12.43
C THR A 45 -9.70 -10.22 -11.40
N ILE A 46 -8.83 -9.29 -11.82
CA ILE A 46 -7.98 -8.53 -10.89
C ILE A 46 -8.84 -7.65 -9.95
N PHE A 47 -9.93 -7.06 -10.45
CA PHE A 47 -10.87 -6.29 -9.64
C PHE A 47 -11.57 -7.18 -8.61
N LEU A 48 -12.03 -8.37 -9.00
CA LEU A 48 -12.68 -9.33 -8.13
C LEU A 48 -11.74 -9.86 -7.03
N ASP A 49 -10.49 -10.15 -7.37
CA ASP A 49 -9.47 -10.52 -6.38
C ASP A 49 -9.23 -9.36 -5.39
N TRP A 50 -9.17 -8.12 -5.91
CA TRP A 50 -9.01 -6.93 -5.09
C TRP A 50 -10.20 -6.69 -4.15
N ILE A 51 -11.44 -6.79 -4.62
CA ILE A 51 -12.62 -6.54 -3.79
C ILE A 51 -12.78 -7.61 -2.71
N GLN A 52 -12.48 -8.87 -3.05
CA GLN A 52 -12.39 -9.95 -2.05
C GLN A 52 -11.37 -9.60 -0.96
N GLN A 53 -10.18 -9.14 -1.36
CA GLN A 53 -9.15 -8.72 -0.40
C GLN A 53 -9.54 -7.46 0.39
N GLN A 54 -10.23 -6.49 -0.21
CA GLN A 54 -10.73 -5.30 0.50
C GLN A 54 -11.76 -5.69 1.56
N ASN A 55 -12.70 -6.58 1.23
CA ASN A 55 -13.67 -7.09 2.20
C ASN A 55 -12.99 -7.75 3.40
N GLN A 56 -11.92 -8.52 3.15
CA GLN A 56 -11.11 -9.08 4.22
C GLN A 56 -10.45 -8.01 5.09
N TYR A 57 -9.96 -6.91 4.50
CA TYR A 57 -9.40 -5.80 5.28
C TYR A 57 -10.43 -5.15 6.19
N LEU A 58 -11.67 -4.95 5.73
CA LEU A 58 -12.77 -4.41 6.54
C LEU A 58 -13.10 -5.31 7.75
N VAL A 59 -12.97 -6.63 7.59
CA VAL A 59 -13.14 -7.56 8.71
C VAL A 59 -11.93 -7.50 9.65
N TRP A 60 -10.71 -7.55 9.10
CA TRP A 60 -9.49 -7.64 9.90
C TRP A 60 -9.16 -6.36 10.66
N GLU A 61 -9.54 -5.18 10.14
CA GLU A 61 -9.24 -3.89 10.78
C GLU A 61 -9.89 -3.74 12.15
N THR A 62 -11.06 -4.37 12.36
CA THR A 62 -11.80 -4.33 13.64
C THR A 62 -10.98 -4.81 14.83
N ASN A 63 -10.02 -5.70 14.61
CA ASN A 63 -9.18 -6.32 15.63
C ASN A 63 -7.68 -6.20 15.32
N PHE A 64 -7.30 -5.25 14.46
CA PHE A 64 -5.92 -5.12 14.01
C PHE A 64 -5.04 -4.47 15.07
N ASP A 65 -4.01 -5.22 15.53
CA ASP A 65 -2.94 -4.68 16.36
C ASP A 65 -1.59 -4.70 15.60
N PRO A 66 -1.03 -3.54 15.24
CA PRO A 66 0.25 -3.47 14.53
C PRO A 66 1.43 -4.02 15.34
N LYS A 67 1.34 -4.11 16.68
CA LYS A 67 2.40 -4.67 17.53
C LYS A 67 2.57 -6.17 17.36
N ARG A 68 1.57 -6.86 16.80
CA ARG A 68 1.65 -8.31 16.47
C ARG A 68 2.56 -8.59 15.27
N LEU A 69 2.82 -7.58 14.45
CA LEU A 69 3.76 -7.69 13.34
C LEU A 69 5.21 -7.47 13.81
N LYS A 70 6.19 -7.87 13.00
CA LYS A 70 7.59 -7.52 13.25
C LYS A 70 7.80 -6.00 13.23
N ARG A 71 8.90 -5.55 13.82
CA ARG A 71 9.38 -4.18 13.57
C ARG A 71 9.93 -4.12 12.14
N TYR A 72 9.49 -3.14 11.38
CA TYR A 72 10.00 -2.82 10.05
C TYR A 72 10.97 -1.66 10.16
N LYS A 73 12.18 -1.83 9.65
CA LYS A 73 13.22 -0.80 9.64
C LYS A 73 13.32 -0.18 8.26
N ARG A 74 13.87 1.02 8.18
CA ARG A 74 14.25 1.64 6.91
C ARG A 74 15.16 0.69 6.11
N GLY A 75 14.90 0.57 4.82
CA GLY A 75 15.54 -0.38 3.91
C GLY A 75 14.90 -1.76 3.87
N ASP A 76 14.06 -2.15 4.85
CA ASP A 76 13.34 -3.43 4.80
C ASP A 76 12.41 -3.45 3.58
N ILE A 77 12.33 -4.61 2.93
CA ILE A 77 11.43 -4.85 1.82
C ILE A 77 10.21 -5.64 2.31
N VAL A 78 9.03 -5.17 1.92
CA VAL A 78 7.74 -5.81 2.18
C VAL A 78 7.04 -6.12 0.86
N LEU A 79 6.39 -7.27 0.77
CA LEU A 79 5.37 -7.54 -0.23
C LEU A 79 4.04 -7.01 0.30
N ALA A 80 3.42 -6.08 -0.41
CA ALA A 80 2.19 -5.42 0.03
C ALA A 80 1.17 -5.27 -1.11
N HIS A 81 -0.11 -5.20 -0.74
CA HIS A 81 -1.20 -4.98 -1.68
C HIS A 81 -1.48 -3.48 -1.86
N PHE A 82 -1.15 -2.95 -3.04
CA PHE A 82 -1.30 -1.54 -3.39
C PHE A 82 -2.73 -1.18 -3.84
N GLY A 83 -3.60 -2.17 -4.10
CA GLY A 83 -5.01 -1.94 -4.43
C GLY A 83 -5.29 -2.00 -5.93
N PHE A 84 -6.57 -1.89 -6.29
CA PHE A 84 -7.01 -1.62 -7.65
C PHE A 84 -7.31 -0.11 -7.73
N ASN A 85 -6.32 0.66 -8.14
CA ASN A 85 -6.36 2.12 -8.01
C ASN A 85 -6.81 2.80 -9.30
N VAL A 86 -7.14 4.08 -9.18
CA VAL A 86 -7.63 4.90 -10.30
C VAL A 86 -6.46 5.33 -11.19
N GLY A 87 -6.66 5.28 -12.50
CA GLY A 87 -5.71 5.81 -13.48
C GLY A 87 -4.33 5.17 -13.40
N ALA A 88 -3.30 6.02 -13.27
CA ALA A 88 -1.88 5.62 -13.29
C ALA A 88 -1.28 5.36 -11.90
N GLU A 89 -2.09 5.36 -10.85
CA GLU A 89 -1.64 5.02 -9.51
C GLU A 89 -1.14 3.57 -9.44
N PHE A 90 -0.04 3.37 -8.72
CA PHE A 90 0.52 2.04 -8.56
C PHE A 90 -0.42 1.11 -7.80
N GLY A 91 -0.72 -0.05 -8.36
CA GLY A 91 -1.68 -1.03 -7.84
C GLY A 91 -1.13 -2.45 -7.80
N GLY A 92 -1.95 -3.41 -7.35
CA GLY A 92 -1.61 -4.84 -7.30
C GLY A 92 -0.72 -5.26 -6.12
N LEU A 93 -0.31 -6.53 -6.11
CA LEU A 93 0.57 -7.12 -5.10
C LEU A 93 2.03 -6.97 -5.52
N HIS A 94 2.80 -6.12 -4.83
CA HIS A 94 4.18 -5.80 -5.23
C HIS A 94 5.11 -5.65 -4.02
N TYR A 95 6.40 -5.86 -4.28
CA TYR A 95 7.43 -5.51 -3.32
C TYR A 95 7.56 -3.99 -3.19
N ALA A 96 7.94 -3.53 -2.01
CA ALA A 96 8.17 -2.13 -1.71
C ALA A 96 9.21 -2.00 -0.61
N VAL A 97 10.04 -0.95 -0.68
CA VAL A 97 11.03 -0.64 0.35
C VAL A 97 10.46 0.34 1.37
N VAL A 98 10.70 0.09 2.65
CA VAL A 98 10.36 1.00 3.75
C VAL A 98 11.37 2.13 3.80
N VAL A 99 10.92 3.38 3.74
CA VAL A 99 11.80 4.56 3.66
C VAL A 99 11.88 5.39 4.93
N LYS A 100 11.02 5.10 5.90
CA LYS A 100 10.98 5.78 7.19
C LYS A 100 11.12 4.80 8.35
N ASN A 101 11.97 5.15 9.32
CA ASN A 101 12.00 4.45 10.60
C ASN A 101 10.83 4.90 11.47
N ASP A 102 10.03 3.94 11.93
CA ASP A 102 8.88 4.20 12.79
C ASP A 102 8.87 3.24 13.99
N SER A 103 8.09 3.59 15.01
CA SER A 103 7.86 2.70 16.15
C SER A 103 7.13 1.42 15.72
N LYS A 104 7.33 0.32 16.46
CA LYS A 104 6.67 -0.96 16.15
C LYS A 104 5.14 -0.83 16.14
N SER A 105 4.60 0.03 17.01
CA SER A 105 3.16 0.28 17.17
C SER A 105 2.55 1.22 16.14
N ASN A 106 3.34 1.92 15.31
CA ASN A 106 2.77 2.73 14.23
C ASN A 106 1.97 1.81 13.27
N PRO A 107 0.67 2.06 12.99
CA PRO A 107 -0.13 1.20 12.13
C PRO A 107 0.21 1.31 10.63
N MET A 108 1.03 2.29 10.25
CA MET A 108 1.39 2.57 8.85
C MET A 108 2.88 2.32 8.59
N LEU A 109 3.24 2.17 7.32
CA LEU A 109 4.61 2.26 6.81
C LEU A 109 4.66 3.26 5.66
N ASN A 110 5.73 4.06 5.59
CA ASN A 110 6.03 4.87 4.41
C ASN A 110 6.92 4.03 3.49
N VAL A 111 6.44 3.81 2.25
CA VAL A 111 7.08 2.88 1.32
C VAL A 111 7.23 3.47 -0.07
N ILE A 112 8.19 2.94 -0.82
CA ILE A 112 8.32 3.16 -2.27
C ILE A 112 8.14 1.81 -2.98
N PRO A 113 7.19 1.70 -3.92
CA PRO A 113 6.99 0.46 -4.66
C PRO A 113 8.19 0.11 -5.53
N LEU A 114 8.50 -1.18 -5.58
CA LEU A 114 9.56 -1.76 -6.41
C LEU A 114 8.95 -2.49 -7.59
N SER A 115 9.64 -2.42 -8.72
CA SER A 115 9.36 -3.21 -9.93
C SER A 115 10.67 -3.76 -10.48
N SER A 116 10.58 -4.68 -11.43
CA SER A 116 11.74 -5.25 -12.12
C SER A 116 11.76 -4.84 -13.58
N LEU A 117 12.96 -4.80 -14.16
CA LEU A 117 13.12 -4.65 -15.61
C LEU A 117 12.41 -5.81 -16.33
N LYS A 118 11.71 -5.46 -17.41
CA LYS A 118 11.16 -6.44 -18.34
C LYS A 118 12.27 -6.99 -19.23
N GLU A 119 11.99 -8.11 -19.89
CA GLU A 119 12.88 -8.65 -20.91
C GLU A 119 13.15 -7.60 -22.00
N GLY A 120 14.42 -7.42 -22.36
CA GLY A 120 14.86 -6.40 -23.31
C GLY A 120 14.89 -4.96 -22.78
N GLN A 121 14.36 -4.69 -21.58
CA GLN A 121 14.38 -3.35 -20.99
C GLN A 121 15.72 -3.06 -20.31
N THR A 122 16.23 -1.85 -20.52
CA THR A 122 17.46 -1.34 -19.91
C THR A 122 17.17 -0.24 -18.88
N PRO A 123 18.13 0.14 -18.02
CA PRO A 123 17.96 1.27 -17.12
C PRO A 123 17.64 2.60 -17.83
N ASP A 124 18.10 2.78 -19.07
CA ASP A 124 17.88 4.02 -19.85
C ASP A 124 16.42 4.15 -20.33
N ASP A 125 15.68 3.04 -20.39
CA ASP A 125 14.26 3.01 -20.72
C ASP A 125 13.35 3.35 -19.52
N LEU A 126 13.91 3.58 -18.34
CA LEU A 126 13.14 3.86 -17.13
C LEU A 126 12.65 5.30 -17.10
N HIS A 127 11.44 5.48 -16.56
CA HIS A 127 10.88 6.82 -16.34
C HIS A 127 11.85 7.66 -15.49
N PRO A 128 12.07 8.97 -15.79
CA PRO A 128 13.04 9.80 -15.08
C PRO A 128 12.84 9.88 -13.57
N GLU A 129 11.63 9.65 -13.07
CA GLU A 129 11.30 9.61 -11.63
C GLU A 129 11.49 8.23 -10.99
N THR A 130 12.34 7.39 -11.59
CA THR A 130 12.70 6.06 -11.11
C THR A 130 14.12 6.06 -10.58
N VAL A 131 14.44 5.16 -9.66
CA VAL A 131 15.81 4.82 -9.26
C VAL A 131 16.10 3.37 -9.64
N TYR A 132 17.11 3.15 -10.47
CA TYR A 132 17.60 1.81 -10.76
C TYR A 132 18.41 1.29 -9.57
N LEU A 133 18.09 0.09 -9.09
CA LEU A 133 18.71 -0.52 -7.91
C LEU A 133 19.59 -1.74 -8.24
N GLY A 134 19.53 -2.23 -9.48
CA GLY A 134 20.18 -3.49 -9.84
C GLY A 134 19.57 -4.68 -9.12
N ASN A 135 20.37 -5.70 -8.80
CA ASN A 135 19.88 -6.89 -8.13
C ASN A 135 19.73 -6.64 -6.63
N ILE A 136 18.64 -7.15 -6.04
CA ILE A 136 18.41 -7.08 -4.60
C ILE A 136 18.73 -8.44 -4.00
N SER A 137 19.67 -8.46 -3.06
CA SER A 137 20.15 -9.70 -2.44
C SER A 137 19.01 -10.53 -1.84
N GLY A 138 18.93 -11.80 -2.25
CA GLY A 138 17.96 -12.79 -1.77
C GLY A 138 16.55 -12.67 -2.33
N LEU A 139 16.20 -11.59 -3.06
CA LEU A 139 14.83 -11.38 -3.53
C LEU A 139 14.48 -12.24 -4.74
N ASN A 140 15.20 -12.04 -5.84
CA ASN A 140 15.19 -12.82 -7.08
C ASN A 140 16.32 -12.32 -8.00
N ASP A 141 16.53 -12.99 -9.13
CA ASP A 141 17.62 -12.66 -10.07
C ASP A 141 17.30 -11.48 -11.00
N LYS A 142 16.17 -10.79 -10.80
CA LYS A 142 15.76 -9.67 -11.65
C LYS A 142 16.34 -8.35 -11.14
N LYS A 143 16.86 -7.58 -12.09
CA LYS A 143 17.23 -6.19 -11.90
C LYS A 143 15.99 -5.37 -11.53
N SER A 144 16.07 -4.67 -10.41
CA SER A 144 14.95 -3.98 -9.76
C SER A 144 15.14 -2.46 -9.79
N PHE A 145 14.04 -1.74 -9.66
CA PHE A 145 14.00 -0.30 -9.62
C PHE A 145 12.85 0.21 -8.74
N ALA A 146 13.03 1.37 -8.13
CA ALA A 146 12.06 2.02 -7.24
C ALA A 146 11.27 3.11 -7.96
N LYS A 147 9.94 3.07 -7.89
CA LYS A 147 9.02 4.05 -8.50
C LYS A 147 8.79 5.23 -7.55
N MET A 148 9.68 6.23 -7.59
CA MET A 148 9.74 7.29 -6.58
C MET A 148 8.51 8.18 -6.55
N ASN A 149 7.92 8.45 -7.71
CA ASN A 149 6.65 9.19 -7.82
C ASN A 149 5.42 8.43 -7.28
N GLN A 150 5.60 7.17 -6.87
CA GLN A 150 4.57 6.35 -6.23
C GLN A 150 4.86 6.13 -4.73
N MET A 151 5.80 6.88 -4.15
CA MET A 151 6.07 6.89 -2.71
C MET A 151 4.80 7.26 -1.94
N ARG A 152 4.42 6.45 -0.94
CA ARG A 152 3.21 6.69 -0.15
C ARG A 152 3.18 5.95 1.18
N PRO A 153 2.37 6.41 2.15
CA PRO A 153 2.03 5.62 3.32
C PRO A 153 1.09 4.46 2.95
N ILE A 154 1.27 3.30 3.55
CA ILE A 154 0.35 2.16 3.49
C ILE A 154 0.04 1.63 4.89
N SER A 155 -1.18 1.13 5.09
CA SER A 155 -1.52 0.41 6.33
C SER A 155 -0.73 -0.90 6.42
N LYS A 156 -0.27 -1.24 7.61
CA LYS A 156 0.37 -2.54 7.89
C LYS A 156 -0.56 -3.74 7.65
N LEU A 157 -1.88 -3.53 7.59
CA LEU A 157 -2.86 -4.54 7.13
C LEU A 157 -2.59 -5.00 5.69
N ARG A 158 -2.04 -4.11 4.85
CA ARG A 158 -1.73 -4.39 3.44
C ARG A 158 -0.48 -5.25 3.26
N ILE A 159 0.30 -5.49 4.32
CA ILE A 159 1.53 -6.27 4.24
C ILE A 159 1.18 -7.75 4.15
N PHE A 160 1.59 -8.38 3.05
CA PHE A 160 1.49 -9.80 2.85
C PHE A 160 2.64 -10.54 3.56
N LYS A 161 3.88 -10.12 3.31
CA LYS A 161 5.09 -10.65 3.98
C LYS A 161 6.24 -9.63 3.98
N PRO A 162 7.20 -9.73 4.91
CA PRO A 162 7.17 -10.55 6.12
C PRO A 162 6.22 -9.99 7.18
N LYS A 163 5.50 -10.85 7.92
CA LYS A 163 4.65 -10.46 9.06
C LYS A 163 5.33 -10.71 10.41
N LYS A 164 6.14 -11.76 10.51
CA LYS A 164 6.85 -12.17 11.73
C LYS A 164 8.37 -12.10 11.53
N ALA A 165 9.13 -12.13 12.63
CA ALA A 165 10.58 -12.00 12.60
C ALA A 165 11.29 -13.19 11.91
N ASN A 166 10.70 -14.39 11.99
CA ASN A 166 11.22 -15.61 11.37
C ASN A 166 10.82 -15.79 9.90
N HIS A 167 9.99 -14.91 9.34
CA HIS A 167 9.70 -14.94 7.91
C HIS A 167 10.92 -14.42 7.15
N GLN A 168 11.18 -15.00 5.99
CA GLN A 168 12.18 -14.47 5.06
C GLN A 168 11.93 -12.99 4.79
N ALA A 169 12.97 -12.19 4.97
CA ALA A 169 12.95 -10.75 4.79
C ALA A 169 14.13 -10.35 3.91
N PHE A 170 13.93 -9.29 3.13
CA PHE A 170 14.95 -8.72 2.26
C PHE A 170 15.18 -7.27 2.66
N LYS A 171 16.34 -6.73 2.32
CA LYS A 171 16.72 -5.36 2.63
C LYS A 171 17.54 -4.79 1.48
N LEU A 172 17.35 -3.51 1.18
CA LEU A 172 18.29 -2.78 0.34
C LEU A 172 19.61 -2.53 1.08
N THR A 173 20.70 -2.46 0.33
CA THR A 173 22.00 -2.02 0.83
C THR A 173 21.98 -0.52 1.12
N ASP A 174 22.99 -0.04 1.85
CA ASP A 174 23.08 1.39 2.16
C ASP A 174 23.28 2.22 0.86
N ASP A 175 24.15 1.78 -0.06
CA ASP A 175 24.29 2.41 -1.39
C ASP A 175 22.96 2.51 -2.16
N GLN A 176 22.14 1.45 -2.13
CA GLN A 176 20.82 1.46 -2.77
C GLN A 176 19.87 2.44 -2.09
N MET A 177 19.97 2.60 -0.77
CA MET A 177 19.18 3.56 -0.01
C MET A 177 19.65 5.00 -0.23
N ASP A 178 20.95 5.22 -0.44
CA ASP A 178 21.51 6.56 -0.73
C ASP A 178 20.99 7.07 -2.09
N LEU A 179 20.96 6.21 -3.12
CA LEU A 179 20.34 6.54 -4.41
C LEU A 179 18.86 6.96 -4.26
N ILE A 180 18.13 6.32 -3.35
CA ILE A 180 16.74 6.65 -3.02
C ILE A 180 16.66 8.02 -2.33
N ASP A 181 17.52 8.28 -1.34
CA ASP A 181 17.54 9.54 -0.61
C ASP A 181 17.88 10.72 -1.49
N GLU A 182 18.92 10.59 -2.32
CA GLU A 182 19.30 11.61 -3.30
C GLU A 182 18.12 11.95 -4.22
N LYS A 183 17.40 10.92 -4.67
CA LYS A 183 16.24 11.10 -5.55
C LYS A 183 15.05 11.73 -4.84
N ILE A 184 14.79 11.39 -3.58
CA ILE A 184 13.74 12.03 -2.76
C ILE A 184 14.06 13.52 -2.61
N VAL A 185 15.28 13.87 -2.23
CA VAL A 185 15.71 15.26 -2.09
C VAL A 185 15.54 16.02 -3.40
N LYS A 186 15.99 15.43 -4.51
CA LYS A 186 15.88 16.02 -5.86
C LYS A 186 14.43 16.26 -6.28
N MET A 187 13.51 15.35 -5.95
CA MET A 187 12.11 15.42 -6.41
C MET A 187 11.23 16.29 -5.52
N PHE A 188 11.40 16.22 -4.20
CA PHE A 188 10.47 16.79 -3.23
C PHE A 188 11.00 18.05 -2.53
N THR A 189 12.22 18.48 -2.84
CA THR A 189 12.83 19.65 -2.21
C THR A 189 13.55 20.53 -3.24
N LYS A 190 13.92 21.75 -2.83
CA LYS A 190 14.79 22.65 -3.60
C LYS A 190 16.26 22.57 -3.16
N ILE A 191 16.61 21.59 -2.31
CA ILE A 191 17.95 21.47 -1.73
C ILE A 191 18.90 20.93 -2.81
N LYS A 192 20.06 21.58 -2.97
CA LYS A 192 21.14 21.12 -3.84
C LYS A 192 22.06 20.20 -3.04
N ILE A 193 22.16 18.94 -3.44
CA ILE A 193 23.13 18.00 -2.87
C ILE A 193 24.50 18.40 -3.40
N THR A 194 25.41 18.78 -2.51
CA THR A 194 26.79 19.15 -2.85
C THR A 194 27.69 17.99 -2.44
N GLN A 195 28.68 17.63 -3.26
CA GLN A 195 29.55 16.45 -3.09
C GLN A 195 30.39 16.41 -1.78
N GLN A 196 30.26 17.40 -0.89
CA GLN A 196 31.02 17.49 0.37
C GLN A 196 30.40 16.69 1.55
N ASN A 197 29.19 16.14 1.41
CA ASN A 197 28.53 15.41 2.51
C ASN A 197 28.82 13.90 2.52
N THR A 198 29.42 13.34 1.47
CA THR A 198 29.76 11.91 1.37
C THR A 198 31.00 11.53 2.18
N GLU A 199 31.90 12.47 2.50
CA GLU A 199 33.14 12.19 3.25
C GLU A 199 32.96 12.23 4.79
N LYS A 200 31.83 12.76 5.29
CA LYS A 200 31.61 12.91 6.75
C LYS A 200 31.01 11.66 7.43
N SER A 201 30.60 10.64 6.68
CA SER A 201 30.11 9.37 7.24
C SER A 201 31.20 8.31 7.42
N GLU A 202 32.39 8.46 6.83
CA GLU A 202 33.51 7.52 7.00
C GLU A 202 34.46 7.89 8.16
N VAL A 203 34.28 9.06 8.77
CA VAL A 203 35.11 9.50 9.91
C VAL A 203 34.22 9.88 11.09
N SER A 204 33.74 8.88 11.80
CA SER A 204 33.47 9.00 13.23
C SER A 204 33.81 7.67 13.92
N PRO A 205 34.64 7.71 14.97
CA PRO A 205 35.21 6.54 15.63
C PRO A 205 34.19 5.69 16.40
#